data_AF-A0A2M7X821-F1
#
_entry.id   AF-A0A2M7X821-F1
#
_cell.length_a   1.000
_cell.length_b   1.000
_cell.length_c   1.000
_cell.angle_alpha   90.00
_cell.angle_beta   90.00
_cell.angle_gamma   90.00
#
_symmetry.space_group_name_H-M   'P 1'
#
loop_
_entity.id
_entity.type
_entity.pdbx_description
1 polymer ?
#
loop_
_entity_poly.entity_id
_entity_poly.type
_entity_poly.pdbx_seq_one_letter_code
_entity_poly.pdbx_strand_id
1 'polypeptide(L)'
;MEGRDPGTLGERLTLAYLETELTRIGFLPAVPDGQPCPSYPCAGASYTQRVPMVSVTADPATVMHLQSKGGSQLLHMGKEMVVGARAGDALVDIQDSPLVFVGYGVHAPEQNWNDYAGLDVKGKTVVILVNDPGFLRHDPSLFKGRAMTYYGRWTYKFEEAARQGASAALIIHDT
;
A
#
# COMPACT_ATOMS: atom_id res chain seq x y z
N MET A 1 -22.30 9.45 -4.75
CA MET A 1 -21.26 10.49 -4.69
C MET A 1 -20.16 10.05 -5.62
N GLU A 2 -19.79 10.87 -6.60
CA GLU A 2 -18.60 10.59 -7.42
C GLU A 2 -17.36 10.80 -6.54
N GLY A 3 -16.42 9.84 -6.53
CA GLY A 3 -15.19 9.91 -5.75
C GLY A 3 -14.23 10.99 -6.25
N ARG A 4 -13.12 11.23 -5.54
CA ARG A 4 -12.11 12.25 -5.87
C ARG A 4 -10.76 11.64 -6.27
N ASP A 5 -10.81 10.49 -6.93
CA ASP A 5 -9.60 9.76 -7.32
C ASP A 5 -8.82 10.51 -8.41
N PRO A 6 -7.48 10.39 -8.45
CA PRO A 6 -6.66 11.04 -9.47
C PRO A 6 -7.12 10.72 -10.90
N GLY A 7 -7.11 11.72 -11.78
CA GLY A 7 -7.53 11.62 -13.18
C GLY A 7 -9.04 11.62 -13.43
N THR A 8 -9.87 11.60 -12.37
CA THR A 8 -11.33 11.53 -12.51
C THR A 8 -11.99 12.91 -12.69
N LEU A 9 -13.30 12.91 -13.00
CA LEU A 9 -14.08 14.15 -12.97
C LEU A 9 -14.12 14.77 -11.56
N GLY A 10 -14.24 13.93 -10.53
CA GLY A 10 -14.30 14.40 -9.15
C GLY A 10 -13.01 15.08 -8.69
N GLU A 11 -11.84 14.65 -9.16
CA GLU A 11 -10.59 15.39 -8.95
C GLU A 11 -10.68 16.79 -9.56
N ARG A 12 -11.07 16.92 -10.83
CA ARG A 12 -11.17 18.23 -11.50
C ARG A 12 -12.12 19.19 -10.79
N LEU A 13 -13.29 18.70 -10.37
CA LEU A 13 -14.25 19.50 -9.61
C LEU A 13 -13.69 19.90 -8.23
N THR A 14 -12.99 18.98 -7.56
CA THR A 14 -12.36 19.24 -6.26
C THR A 14 -11.26 20.30 -6.39
N LEU A 15 -10.40 20.21 -7.41
CA LEU A 15 -9.34 21.19 -7.66
C LEU A 15 -9.92 22.58 -7.93
N ALA A 16 -10.93 22.69 -8.81
CA ALA A 16 -11.58 23.95 -9.12
C ALA A 16 -12.25 24.59 -7.89
N TYR A 17 -12.90 23.78 -7.05
CA TYR A 17 -13.48 24.25 -5.79
C TYR A 17 -12.40 24.78 -4.84
N LEU A 18 -11.31 24.04 -4.63
CA LEU A 18 -10.23 24.45 -3.74
C LEU A 18 -9.55 25.74 -4.21
N GLU A 19 -9.27 25.87 -5.51
CA GLU A 19 -8.73 27.11 -6.10
C GLU A 19 -9.67 28.28 -5.83
N THR A 20 -10.97 28.10 -6.09
CA THR A 20 -11.99 29.13 -5.88
C THR A 20 -12.04 29.58 -4.42
N GLU A 21 -12.08 28.64 -3.48
CA GLU A 21 -12.16 28.97 -2.05
C GLU A 21 -10.88 29.60 -1.50
N LEU A 22 -9.70 29.13 -1.95
CA LEU A 22 -8.42 29.73 -1.57
C LEU A 22 -8.31 31.16 -2.09
N THR A 23 -8.69 31.41 -3.34
CA THR A 23 -8.76 32.78 -3.89
C THR A 23 -9.76 33.64 -3.11
N ARG A 24 -10.95 33.10 -2.80
CA ARG A 24 -12.02 33.83 -2.09
C ARG A 24 -11.58 34.35 -0.72
N ILE A 25 -10.75 33.59 0.00
CA ILE A 25 -10.24 33.98 1.33
C ILE A 25 -8.87 34.68 1.27
N GLY A 26 -8.35 34.97 0.06
CA GLY A 26 -7.18 35.82 -0.15
C GLY A 26 -5.82 35.10 -0.21
N PHE A 27 -5.78 33.76 -0.31
CA PHE A 27 -4.52 33.07 -0.58
C PHE A 27 -4.07 33.31 -2.03
N LEU A 28 -2.78 33.57 -2.23
CA LEU A 28 -2.19 33.68 -3.56
C LEU A 28 -1.52 32.36 -3.95
N PRO A 29 -1.52 32.00 -5.25
CA PRO A 29 -0.85 30.79 -5.72
C PRO A 29 0.66 30.82 -5.43
N ALA A 30 1.25 29.65 -5.21
CA ALA A 30 2.65 29.54 -4.76
C ALA A 30 3.45 28.46 -5.50
N VAL A 31 2.82 27.66 -6.37
CA VAL A 31 3.53 26.67 -7.19
C VAL A 31 4.11 27.39 -8.41
N PRO A 32 5.44 27.51 -8.57
CA PRO A 32 6.02 28.19 -9.72
C PRO A 32 5.74 27.42 -11.02
N ASP A 33 5.66 28.14 -12.13
CA ASP A 33 5.52 27.59 -13.49
C ASP A 33 6.84 27.07 -14.08
N GLY A 34 7.80 26.72 -13.22
CA GLY A 34 9.17 26.37 -13.59
C GLY A 34 10.13 27.56 -13.63
N GLN A 35 9.65 28.80 -13.44
CA GLN A 35 10.52 29.96 -13.27
C GLN A 35 10.92 30.17 -11.80
N PRO A 36 12.15 30.65 -11.51
CA PRO A 36 12.53 31.06 -10.17
C PRO A 36 11.58 32.14 -9.62
N CYS A 37 11.20 32.03 -8.36
CA CYS A 37 10.39 33.03 -7.68
C CYS A 37 11.27 33.88 -6.74
N PRO A 38 11.81 35.03 -7.21
CA PRO A 38 12.70 35.87 -6.38
C PRO A 38 11.95 36.59 -5.26
N SER A 39 10.65 36.82 -5.41
CA SER A 39 9.78 37.43 -4.40
C SER A 39 8.34 36.94 -4.58
N TYR A 40 7.67 36.64 -3.48
CA TYR A 40 6.25 36.29 -3.48
C TYR A 40 5.38 37.56 -3.49
N PRO A 41 4.27 37.61 -4.25
CA PRO A 41 3.74 36.56 -5.14
C PRO A 41 4.50 36.43 -6.46
N CYS A 42 4.66 35.19 -6.93
CA CYS A 42 5.33 34.91 -8.20
C CYS A 42 4.36 35.12 -9.37
N ALA A 43 4.78 35.85 -10.41
CA ALA A 43 4.04 35.90 -11.66
C ALA A 43 3.94 34.50 -12.28
N GLY A 44 2.77 34.11 -12.78
CA GLY A 44 2.55 32.79 -13.37
C GLY A 44 2.39 31.63 -12.38
N ALA A 45 2.42 31.88 -11.06
CA ALA A 45 2.23 30.82 -10.07
C ALA A 45 0.83 30.17 -10.16
N SER A 46 0.77 28.87 -9.88
CA SER A 46 -0.44 28.07 -9.78
C SER A 46 -0.73 27.66 -8.34
N TYR A 47 -1.97 27.26 -8.07
CA TYR A 47 -2.34 26.56 -6.83
C TYR A 47 -2.03 25.06 -6.90
N THR A 48 -1.76 24.53 -8.10
CA THR A 48 -1.58 23.10 -8.36
C THR A 48 -0.18 22.77 -8.84
N GLN A 49 0.37 21.65 -8.33
CA GLN A 49 1.60 21.04 -8.81
C GLN A 49 1.27 19.79 -9.62
N ARG A 50 1.72 19.75 -10.87
CA ARG A 50 1.58 18.54 -11.70
C ARG A 50 2.55 17.48 -11.20
N VAL A 51 2.02 16.29 -10.94
CA VAL A 51 2.79 15.11 -10.54
C VAL A 51 2.52 14.00 -11.56
N PRO A 52 3.54 13.49 -12.27
CA PRO A 52 3.37 12.32 -13.13
C PRO A 52 2.94 11.11 -12.30
N MET A 53 1.89 10.43 -12.73
CA MET A 53 1.30 9.30 -12.02
C MET A 53 1.18 8.11 -12.97
N VAL A 54 1.33 6.91 -12.41
CA VAL A 54 1.00 5.64 -13.07
C VAL A 54 -0.19 5.05 -12.34
N SER A 55 -1.19 4.58 -13.07
CA SER A 55 -2.32 3.84 -12.52
C SER A 55 -2.16 2.35 -12.84
N VAL A 56 -2.40 1.53 -11.83
CA VAL A 56 -2.50 0.07 -11.97
C VAL A 56 -3.85 -0.31 -11.39
N THR A 57 -4.69 -0.92 -12.22
CA THR A 57 -6.00 -1.44 -11.81
C THR A 57 -6.00 -2.93 -12.10
N ALA A 58 -6.24 -3.73 -11.07
CA ALA A 58 -6.40 -5.16 -11.26
C ALA A 58 -7.73 -5.45 -11.98
N ASP A 59 -7.72 -6.40 -12.91
CA ASP A 59 -8.91 -6.82 -13.64
C ASP A 59 -9.94 -7.40 -12.65
N PRO A 60 -11.21 -6.94 -12.61
CA PRO A 60 -12.26 -7.53 -11.79
C PRO A 60 -12.49 -9.04 -12.02
N ALA A 61 -12.10 -9.57 -13.18
CA ALA A 61 -12.14 -10.99 -13.50
C ALA A 61 -10.97 -11.79 -12.90
N THR A 62 -10.02 -11.12 -12.22
CA THR A 62 -8.89 -11.78 -11.55
C THR A 62 -9.41 -12.74 -10.47
N VAL A 63 -8.86 -13.96 -10.48
CA VAL A 63 -9.18 -15.01 -9.52
C VAL A 63 -7.90 -15.58 -8.91
N MET A 64 -7.99 -16.06 -7.67
CA MET A 64 -6.92 -16.81 -7.01
C MET A 64 -7.41 -18.21 -6.71
N HIS A 65 -6.64 -19.21 -7.14
CA HIS A 65 -6.87 -20.60 -6.80
C HIS A 65 -6.01 -20.97 -5.59
N LEU A 66 -6.65 -21.15 -4.44
CA LEU A 66 -6.00 -21.58 -3.22
C LEU A 66 -6.19 -23.09 -3.04
N GLN A 67 -5.09 -23.84 -3.06
CA GLN A 67 -5.11 -25.29 -2.86
C GLN A 67 -4.49 -25.66 -1.51
N SER A 68 -5.18 -26.55 -0.78
CA SER A 68 -4.71 -27.10 0.48
C SER A 68 -5.07 -28.58 0.60
N LYS A 69 -4.55 -29.27 1.63
CA LYS A 69 -4.97 -30.65 1.93
C LYS A 69 -6.47 -30.77 2.23
N GLY A 70 -7.12 -29.68 2.67
CA GLY A 70 -8.55 -29.64 2.98
C GLY A 70 -9.45 -29.37 1.78
N GLY A 71 -8.87 -29.11 0.59
CA GLY A 71 -9.61 -28.81 -0.62
C GLY A 71 -9.07 -27.60 -1.37
N SER A 72 -9.79 -27.24 -2.44
CA SER A 72 -9.50 -26.09 -3.29
C SER A 72 -10.56 -25.01 -3.09
N GLN A 73 -10.13 -23.75 -3.06
CA GLN A 73 -10.99 -22.59 -3.01
C GLN A 73 -10.65 -21.64 -4.16
N LEU A 74 -11.69 -21.12 -4.80
CA LEU A 74 -11.58 -20.04 -5.76
C LEU A 74 -11.96 -18.73 -5.05
N LEU A 75 -11.06 -17.76 -5.04
CA LEU A 75 -11.29 -16.45 -4.45
C LEU A 75 -11.45 -15.42 -5.57
N HIS A 76 -12.57 -14.69 -5.54
CA HIS A 76 -12.89 -13.64 -6.49
C HIS A 76 -12.46 -12.26 -5.99
N MET A 77 -11.90 -11.46 -6.90
CA MET A 77 -11.50 -10.08 -6.66
C MET A 77 -12.66 -9.23 -6.12
N GLY A 78 -12.39 -8.38 -5.14
CA GLY A 78 -13.33 -7.44 -4.53
C GLY A 78 -14.22 -8.02 -3.43
N LYS A 79 -14.64 -9.29 -3.54
CA LYS A 79 -15.51 -9.93 -2.54
C LYS A 79 -14.73 -10.76 -1.53
N GLU A 80 -13.81 -11.58 -1.99
CA GLU A 80 -13.11 -12.59 -1.18
C GLU A 80 -11.61 -12.28 -1.06
N MET A 81 -11.07 -11.57 -2.05
CA MET A 81 -9.69 -11.10 -2.03
C MET A 81 -9.56 -9.70 -2.62
N VAL A 82 -8.51 -9.00 -2.21
CA VAL A 82 -8.02 -7.81 -2.89
C VAL A 82 -6.55 -8.02 -3.16
N VAL A 83 -6.18 -8.05 -4.44
CA VAL A 83 -4.79 -8.23 -4.88
C VAL A 83 -4.38 -7.10 -5.80
N GLY A 84 -3.11 -6.74 -5.78
CA GLY A 84 -2.57 -5.73 -6.66
C GLY A 84 -1.08 -5.97 -6.88
N ALA A 85 -0.62 -5.66 -8.08
CA ALA A 85 0.80 -5.61 -8.39
C ALA A 85 1.25 -4.15 -8.37
N ARG A 86 2.45 -3.89 -7.83
CA ARG A 86 3.13 -2.60 -8.00
C ARG A 86 4.06 -2.59 -9.21
N ALA A 87 4.30 -3.75 -9.81
CA ALA A 87 5.02 -3.86 -11.07
C ALA A 87 4.16 -3.26 -12.19
N GLY A 88 4.80 -2.57 -13.15
CA GLY A 88 4.14 -2.04 -14.34
C GLY A 88 3.87 -3.10 -15.42
N ASP A 89 3.96 -4.39 -15.05
CA ASP A 89 3.75 -5.51 -15.96
C ASP A 89 2.28 -5.63 -16.33
N ALA A 90 2.00 -5.93 -17.60
CA ALA A 90 0.64 -6.08 -18.11
C ALA A 90 -0.10 -7.30 -17.53
N LEU A 91 0.65 -8.32 -17.12
CA LEU A 91 0.13 -9.53 -16.50
C LEU A 91 1.13 -10.01 -15.45
N VAL A 92 0.63 -10.28 -14.24
CA VAL A 92 1.37 -10.98 -13.19
C VAL A 92 0.69 -12.32 -12.97
N ASP A 93 1.44 -13.40 -13.20
CA ASP A 93 0.95 -14.76 -13.02
C ASP A 93 1.87 -15.54 -12.07
N ILE A 94 1.28 -16.14 -11.04
CA ILE A 94 1.99 -16.89 -10.00
C ILE A 94 1.34 -18.27 -9.91
N GLN A 95 2.02 -19.26 -10.49
CA GLN A 95 1.54 -20.63 -10.58
C GLN A 95 2.17 -21.50 -9.48
N ASP A 96 1.34 -22.34 -8.85
CA ASP A 96 1.73 -23.37 -7.87
C ASP A 96 2.71 -22.89 -6.78
N SER A 97 2.56 -21.63 -6.35
CA SER A 97 3.47 -21.03 -5.36
C SER A 97 3.20 -21.58 -3.97
N PRO A 98 4.19 -22.22 -3.31
CA PRO A 98 4.03 -22.70 -1.95
C PRO A 98 3.70 -21.55 -1.00
N LEU A 99 2.82 -21.80 -0.04
CA LEU A 99 2.49 -20.84 1.01
C LEU A 99 3.39 -21.05 2.22
N VAL A 100 3.96 -19.96 2.74
CA VAL A 100 4.74 -19.97 3.99
C VAL A 100 4.14 -18.95 4.95
N PHE A 101 3.67 -19.41 6.12
CA PHE A 101 3.20 -18.51 7.17
C PHE A 101 4.39 -17.92 7.91
N VAL A 102 4.45 -16.58 7.99
CA VAL A 102 5.60 -15.83 8.55
C VAL A 102 5.17 -14.92 9.71
N GLY A 103 4.15 -15.31 10.49
CA GLY A 103 3.71 -14.52 11.63
C GLY A 103 3.30 -13.11 11.23
N TYR A 104 3.96 -12.08 11.79
CA TYR A 104 3.71 -10.68 11.47
C TYR A 104 4.56 -10.16 10.29
N GLY A 105 5.42 -11.00 9.70
CA GLY A 105 6.31 -10.62 8.61
C GLY A 105 7.28 -9.51 9.02
N VAL A 106 7.71 -9.52 10.28
CA VAL A 106 8.59 -8.51 10.86
C VAL A 106 10.03 -9.01 10.94
N HIS A 107 10.94 -8.20 10.42
CA HIS A 107 12.37 -8.29 10.68
C HIS A 107 12.81 -6.96 11.32
N ALA A 108 13.03 -6.99 12.63
CA ALA A 108 13.36 -5.84 13.47
C ALA A 108 14.57 -6.19 14.37
N PRO A 109 15.80 -6.12 13.85
CA PRO A 109 17.01 -6.44 14.61
C PRO A 109 17.16 -5.63 15.91
N GLU A 110 16.70 -4.38 15.93
CA GLU A 110 16.72 -3.51 17.11
C GLU A 110 15.75 -3.94 18.22
N GLN A 111 14.80 -4.83 17.90
CA GLN A 111 13.89 -5.48 18.84
C GLN A 111 14.26 -6.96 19.07
N ASN A 112 15.40 -7.41 18.54
CA ASN A 112 15.81 -8.82 18.53
C ASN A 112 14.70 -9.75 17.99
N TRP A 113 14.02 -9.33 16.93
CA TRP A 113 12.87 -10.03 16.36
C TRP A 113 13.04 -10.31 14.86
N ASN A 114 12.79 -11.55 14.45
CA ASN A 114 12.80 -11.94 13.05
C ASN A 114 11.82 -13.09 12.77
N ASP A 115 10.67 -12.77 12.19
CA ASP A 115 9.66 -13.75 11.80
C ASP A 115 10.08 -14.63 10.61
N TYR A 116 11.12 -14.23 9.86
CA TYR A 116 11.66 -14.98 8.72
C TYR A 116 12.81 -15.91 9.12
N ALA A 117 13.27 -15.86 10.37
CA ALA A 117 14.43 -16.64 10.81
C ALA A 117 14.19 -18.15 10.63
N GLY A 118 15.07 -18.80 9.86
CA GLY A 118 15.01 -20.24 9.59
C GLY A 118 13.93 -20.65 8.56
N LEU A 119 13.23 -19.70 7.94
CA LEU A 119 12.22 -19.98 6.91
C LEU A 119 12.81 -19.81 5.51
N ASP A 120 12.51 -20.75 4.62
CA ASP A 120 12.79 -20.60 3.19
C ASP A 120 11.55 -20.03 2.49
N VAL A 121 11.60 -18.74 2.16
CA VAL A 121 10.50 -17.99 1.53
C VAL A 121 10.79 -17.59 0.09
N LYS A 122 11.99 -17.89 -0.42
CA LYS A 122 12.43 -17.40 -1.73
C LYS A 122 11.59 -18.03 -2.85
N GLY A 123 11.01 -17.19 -3.71
CA GLY A 123 10.14 -17.63 -4.81
C GLY A 123 8.74 -18.10 -4.37
N LYS A 124 8.42 -18.01 -3.08
CA LYS A 124 7.17 -18.49 -2.49
C LYS A 124 6.22 -17.34 -2.19
N THR A 125 4.99 -17.68 -1.84
CA THR A 125 4.01 -16.71 -1.36
C THR A 125 4.00 -16.74 0.16
N VAL A 126 4.29 -15.61 0.80
CA VAL A 126 4.23 -15.51 2.26
C VAL A 126 2.84 -15.10 2.72
N VAL A 127 2.38 -15.67 3.83
CA VAL A 127 1.12 -15.32 4.49
C VAL A 127 1.43 -14.61 5.80
N ILE A 128 0.91 -13.39 5.96
CA ILE A 128 1.32 -12.42 6.97
C ILE A 128 0.10 -11.92 7.75
N LEU A 129 0.18 -11.90 9.08
CA LEU A 129 -0.81 -11.23 9.94
C LEU A 129 -0.69 -9.71 9.82
N VAL A 130 -1.83 -9.02 9.79
CA VAL A 130 -1.87 -7.54 9.88
C VAL A 130 -1.33 -7.05 11.24
N ASN A 131 -0.89 -5.78 11.30
CA ASN A 131 -0.34 -5.12 12.48
C ASN A 131 0.99 -5.70 12.98
N ASP A 132 1.43 -5.32 14.18
CA ASP A 132 2.65 -5.81 14.82
C ASP A 132 2.32 -6.61 16.10
N PRO A 133 3.27 -7.42 16.63
CA PRO A 133 3.01 -8.30 17.75
C PRO A 133 2.46 -7.60 19.00
N GLY A 134 2.88 -6.36 19.25
CA GLY A 134 2.46 -5.56 20.40
C GLY A 134 1.01 -5.10 20.31
N PHE A 135 0.56 -4.77 19.11
CA PHE A 135 -0.78 -4.23 18.86
C PHE A 135 -1.89 -5.19 19.29
N LEU A 136 -1.82 -6.44 18.83
CA LEU A 136 -2.83 -7.47 19.11
C LEU A 136 -2.75 -7.99 20.55
N ARG A 137 -1.54 -8.18 21.10
CA ARG A 137 -1.37 -8.69 22.47
C ARG A 137 -1.60 -7.62 23.54
N HIS A 138 -1.74 -6.37 23.14
CA HIS A 138 -1.79 -5.21 24.04
C HIS A 138 -0.61 -5.18 25.02
N ASP A 139 0.53 -5.73 24.61
CA ASP A 139 1.71 -5.89 25.44
C ASP A 139 2.67 -4.73 25.20
N PRO A 140 2.81 -3.79 26.14
CA PRO A 140 3.69 -2.63 25.98
C PRO A 140 5.18 -3.00 25.91
N SER A 141 5.57 -4.22 26.29
CA SER A 141 6.94 -4.71 26.16
C SER A 141 7.33 -5.11 24.73
N LEU A 142 6.34 -5.22 23.83
CA LEU A 142 6.54 -5.57 22.42
C LEU A 142 6.13 -4.38 21.55
N PHE A 143 7.03 -3.89 20.69
CA PHE A 143 6.68 -2.97 19.58
C PHE A 143 5.74 -1.81 19.98
N LYS A 144 5.88 -1.22 21.17
CA LYS A 144 5.05 -0.13 21.71
C LYS A 144 3.59 -0.48 22.04
N GLY A 145 3.26 -1.76 22.23
CA GLY A 145 1.93 -2.21 22.64
C GLY A 145 0.85 -1.79 21.64
N ARG A 146 -0.15 -1.02 22.09
CA ARG A 146 -1.32 -0.65 21.26
C ARG A 146 -1.04 0.36 20.14
N ALA A 147 0.14 0.98 20.10
CA ALA A 147 0.46 1.98 19.09
C ALA A 147 0.97 1.31 17.81
N MET A 148 0.29 1.53 16.68
CA MET A 148 0.74 1.00 15.38
C MET A 148 2.15 1.50 15.06
N THR A 149 3.08 0.55 14.92
CA THR A 149 4.46 0.86 14.54
C THR A 149 4.65 0.88 13.02
N TYR A 150 5.85 1.23 12.58
CA TYR A 150 6.27 1.04 11.19
C TYR A 150 6.05 -0.41 10.73
N TYR A 151 6.34 -1.38 11.60
CA TYR A 151 6.19 -2.82 11.37
C TYR A 151 4.73 -3.27 11.17
N GLY A 152 3.78 -2.52 11.71
CA GLY A 152 2.36 -2.79 11.52
C GLY A 152 1.81 -2.41 10.13
N ARG A 153 2.55 -1.58 9.37
CA ARG A 153 2.06 -1.02 8.10
C ARG A 153 2.16 -2.05 6.97
N TRP A 154 1.13 -2.11 6.11
CA TRP A 154 1.11 -3.02 4.96
C TRP A 154 2.27 -2.80 4.00
N THR A 155 2.64 -1.53 3.75
CA THR A 155 3.76 -1.19 2.87
C THR A 155 5.05 -1.84 3.34
N TYR A 156 5.35 -1.76 4.64
CA TYR A 156 6.50 -2.43 5.22
C TYR A 156 6.44 -3.95 4.99
N LYS A 157 5.30 -4.59 5.24
CA LYS A 157 5.14 -6.05 5.09
C LYS A 157 5.41 -6.52 3.66
N PHE A 158 4.88 -5.81 2.67
CA PHE A 158 5.13 -6.09 1.25
C PHE A 158 6.59 -5.89 0.88
N GLU A 159 7.20 -4.79 1.33
CA GLU A 159 8.61 -4.51 1.07
C GLU A 159 9.54 -5.52 1.73
N GLU A 160 9.28 -5.90 2.98
CA GLU A 160 10.09 -6.87 3.70
C GLU A 160 9.97 -8.25 3.08
N ALA A 161 8.77 -8.71 2.74
CA ALA A 161 8.58 -9.96 2.00
C ALA A 161 9.38 -9.98 0.69
N ALA A 162 9.38 -8.86 -0.05
CA ALA A 162 10.20 -8.71 -1.25
C ALA A 162 11.71 -8.75 -0.96
N ARG A 163 12.18 -8.09 0.12
CA ARG A 163 13.59 -8.16 0.57
C ARG A 163 14.03 -9.58 0.91
N GLN A 164 13.13 -10.38 1.48
CA GLN A 164 13.36 -11.80 1.80
C GLN A 164 13.25 -12.71 0.56
N GLY A 165 12.86 -12.16 -0.59
CA GLY A 165 12.81 -12.87 -1.87
C GLY A 165 11.51 -13.62 -2.14
N ALA A 166 10.43 -13.32 -1.41
CA ALA A 166 9.10 -13.85 -1.71
C ALA A 166 8.59 -13.32 -3.06
N SER A 167 7.87 -14.16 -3.81
CA SER A 167 7.24 -13.78 -5.07
C SER A 167 5.90 -13.07 -4.87
N ALA A 168 5.22 -13.35 -3.75
CA ALA A 168 4.01 -12.67 -3.35
C ALA A 168 3.87 -12.64 -1.83
N ALA A 169 3.00 -11.75 -1.35
CA ALA A 169 2.64 -11.65 0.05
C ALA A 169 1.13 -11.45 0.18
N LEU A 170 0.51 -12.24 1.05
CA LEU A 170 -0.90 -12.15 1.39
C LEU A 170 -1.02 -11.69 2.83
N ILE A 171 -1.64 -10.54 3.04
CA ILE A 171 -1.93 -10.04 4.38
C ILE A 171 -3.32 -10.52 4.76
N ILE A 172 -3.42 -11.21 5.89
CA ILE A 172 -4.69 -11.63 6.47
C ILE A 172 -5.08 -10.68 7.61
N HIS A 173 -6.34 -10.28 7.58
CA HIS A 173 -6.97 -9.51 8.64
C HIS A 173 -7.63 -10.47 9.61
N ASP A 174 -7.26 -10.37 10.88
CA ASP A 174 -8.00 -11.00 11.97
C ASP A 174 -9.08 -10.02 12.47
N THR A 175 -10.23 -10.55 12.86
CA THR A 175 -11.40 -9.77 13.32
C THR A 175 -11.66 -10.02 14.79
#